data_AF-A0AAE4A4H1-F1
#
_entry.id   AF-A0AAE4A4H1-F1
#
_cell.length_a   1.000
_cell.length_b   1.000
_cell.length_c   1.000
_cell.angle_alpha   90.00
_cell.angle_beta   90.00
_cell.angle_gamma   90.00
#
_symmetry.space_group_name_H-M   'P 1'
#
loop_
_entity.id
_entity.type
_entity.pdbx_description
1 polymer ?
#
loop_
_entity_poly.entity_id
_entity_poly.type
_entity_poly.pdbx_seq_one_letter_code
_entity_poly.pdbx_strand_id
1 'polypeptide(L)'
;MRGRSDSPLIDRVARGAAAGMTRREILRVGAGAIAAAALPAAAWPTAAPAAKQRGTCSSVPRGTCPPGTTAKRWSRGATRTIPSGTPSTFNGCGPESGFELPVFGRSDPVPDEPLLLASFFDGCKAHDCCYGTCGSDQEACDRAFLAKSVTACVKEHPGDGIVSTGLLMSCLNVAQSYYVAVSSGGRSAWEAAQETACLACEPNRCRPGYEECGDDCCKSGFCLDGRCVSDCGGTPCPDGQDCCFGTRESPGKPVCCPPSTTCRYDLSGYASCKPI
;
A
#
# COMPACT_ATOMS: atom_id res chain seq x y z
N MET A 1 19.18 9.15 -8.72
CA MET A 1 19.08 8.60 -10.09
C MET A 1 18.37 7.26 -10.00
N ARG A 2 17.07 7.19 -10.31
CA ARG A 2 16.34 5.91 -10.40
C ARG A 2 16.52 5.39 -11.82
N GLY A 3 17.37 4.37 -11.99
CA GLY A 3 17.51 3.68 -13.26
C GLY A 3 16.25 2.85 -13.50
N ARG A 4 15.48 3.19 -14.54
CA ARG A 4 14.50 2.26 -15.12
C ARG A 4 15.30 1.15 -15.81
N SER A 5 15.18 -0.07 -15.31
CA SER A 5 15.64 -1.27 -16.01
C SER A 5 14.61 -1.66 -17.06
N ASP A 6 14.47 -0.83 -18.10
CA ASP A 6 13.65 -1.13 -19.27
C ASP A 6 14.42 -2.12 -20.15
N SER A 7 14.38 -3.41 -19.81
CA SER A 7 14.98 -4.44 -20.63
C SER A 7 14.00 -4.79 -21.77
N PRO A 8 14.28 -4.42 -23.04
CA PRO A 8 13.33 -4.57 -24.15
C PRO A 8 12.98 -6.03 -24.47
N LEU A 9 13.76 -6.98 -23.95
CA LEU A 9 13.48 -8.41 -24.05
C LEU A 9 12.25 -8.81 -23.23
N ILE A 10 12.17 -8.34 -21.98
CA ILE A 10 11.05 -8.63 -21.05
C ILE A 10 9.75 -8.07 -21.61
N ASP A 11 9.83 -6.84 -22.14
CA ASP A 11 8.70 -6.10 -22.70
C ASP A 11 8.20 -6.70 -24.03
N ARG A 12 9.05 -7.44 -24.77
CA ARG A 12 8.66 -8.19 -25.98
C ARG A 12 8.07 -9.55 -25.65
N VAL A 13 8.61 -10.26 -24.66
CA VAL A 13 8.07 -11.55 -24.21
C VAL A 13 6.70 -11.35 -23.56
N ALA A 14 6.55 -10.35 -22.69
CA ALA A 14 5.26 -10.03 -22.05
C ALA A 14 4.19 -9.60 -23.05
N ARG A 15 4.53 -8.75 -24.04
CA ARG A 15 3.60 -8.37 -25.12
C ARG A 15 3.32 -9.52 -26.07
N GLY A 16 4.29 -10.37 -26.38
CA GLY A 16 4.11 -11.54 -27.25
C GLY A 16 3.24 -12.62 -26.61
N ALA A 17 3.36 -12.81 -25.29
CA ALA A 17 2.50 -13.74 -24.56
C ALA A 17 1.08 -13.21 -24.36
N ALA A 18 0.89 -11.89 -24.14
CA ALA A 18 -0.43 -11.32 -23.88
C ALA A 18 -1.23 -10.93 -25.15
N ALA A 19 -0.56 -10.64 -26.28
CA ALA A 19 -1.21 -10.24 -27.52
C ALA A 19 -1.84 -11.45 -28.23
N GLY A 20 -3.05 -11.82 -27.80
CA GLY A 20 -3.85 -12.83 -28.49
C GLY A 20 -4.76 -13.66 -27.58
N MET A 21 -4.54 -13.62 -26.25
CA MET A 21 -5.36 -14.37 -25.32
C MET A 21 -6.60 -13.58 -24.87
N THR A 22 -7.77 -14.14 -25.12
CA THR A 22 -9.05 -13.65 -24.60
C THR A 22 -9.09 -13.77 -23.07
N ARG A 23 -9.90 -12.95 -22.37
CA ARG A 23 -10.10 -13.08 -20.90
C ARG A 23 -10.50 -14.50 -20.47
N ARG A 24 -11.18 -15.24 -21.35
CA ARG A 24 -11.57 -16.64 -21.15
C ARG A 24 -10.40 -17.61 -21.28
N GLU A 25 -9.45 -17.32 -22.17
CA GLU A 25 -8.19 -18.06 -22.29
C GLU A 25 -7.24 -17.75 -21.14
N ILE A 26 -7.21 -16.52 -20.63
CA ILE A 26 -6.45 -16.17 -19.42
C ILE A 26 -6.97 -16.97 -18.20
N LEU A 27 -8.28 -17.07 -18.03
CA LEU A 27 -8.90 -17.93 -17.00
C LEU A 27 -8.60 -19.42 -17.23
N ARG A 28 -8.55 -19.88 -18.49
CA ARG A 28 -8.20 -21.27 -18.84
C ARG A 28 -6.71 -21.56 -18.69
N VAL A 29 -5.83 -20.60 -18.88
CA VAL A 29 -4.39 -20.72 -18.64
C VAL A 29 -4.11 -20.69 -17.13
N GLY A 30 -4.81 -19.82 -16.37
CA GLY A 30 -4.77 -19.85 -14.90
C GLY A 30 -5.30 -21.17 -14.32
N ALA A 31 -6.41 -21.68 -14.83
CA ALA A 31 -6.94 -23.00 -14.44
C ALA A 31 -6.11 -24.17 -15.02
N GLY A 32 -5.48 -23.97 -16.19
CA GLY A 32 -4.68 -24.97 -16.90
C GLY A 32 -3.28 -25.15 -16.32
N ALA A 33 -2.68 -24.10 -15.75
CA ALA A 33 -1.45 -24.19 -14.97
C ALA A 33 -1.63 -25.05 -13.71
N ILE A 34 -2.85 -25.06 -13.13
CA ILE A 34 -3.22 -25.99 -12.05
C ILE A 34 -3.41 -27.42 -12.59
N ALA A 35 -3.93 -27.58 -13.81
CA ALA A 35 -4.15 -28.89 -14.44
C ALA A 35 -2.87 -29.56 -14.99
N ALA A 36 -1.83 -28.79 -15.36
CA ALA A 36 -0.54 -29.35 -15.81
C ALA A 36 0.21 -30.12 -14.70
N ALA A 37 -0.18 -29.95 -13.43
CA ALA A 37 0.30 -30.76 -12.31
C ALA A 37 -0.32 -32.18 -12.27
N ALA A 38 -1.25 -32.52 -13.17
CA ALA A 38 -1.91 -33.83 -13.24
C ALA A 38 -1.28 -34.81 -14.26
N LEU A 39 -0.02 -34.60 -14.65
CA LEU A 39 0.75 -35.66 -15.32
C LEU A 39 0.92 -36.85 -14.36
N PRO A 40 0.93 -38.10 -14.85
CA PRO A 40 0.99 -39.28 -14.00
C PRO A 40 2.21 -39.23 -13.08
N ALA A 41 1.95 -39.08 -11.78
CA ALA A 41 2.90 -38.88 -10.68
C ALA A 41 3.87 -40.07 -10.42
N ALA A 42 4.05 -40.97 -11.39
CA ALA A 42 4.67 -42.27 -11.18
C ALA A 42 6.21 -42.27 -11.23
N ALA A 43 6.88 -41.14 -11.45
CA ALA A 43 8.35 -41.13 -11.57
C ALA A 43 9.07 -39.89 -11.02
N TRP A 44 8.39 -39.00 -10.30
CA TRP A 44 9.07 -37.85 -9.70
C TRP A 44 9.51 -38.21 -8.28
N PRO A 45 10.81 -38.07 -7.94
CA PRO A 45 11.25 -38.27 -6.57
C PRO A 45 10.45 -37.32 -5.68
N THR A 46 9.79 -37.88 -4.66
CA THR A 46 9.09 -37.10 -3.63
C THR A 46 10.13 -36.43 -2.76
N ALA A 47 10.76 -35.37 -3.28
CA ALA A 47 11.50 -34.44 -2.46
C ALA A 47 10.50 -33.85 -1.46
N ALA A 48 10.78 -33.99 -0.17
CA ALA A 48 9.98 -33.32 0.85
C ALA A 48 9.96 -31.81 0.51
N PRO A 49 8.80 -31.15 0.58
CA PRO A 49 8.72 -29.73 0.28
C PRO A 49 9.70 -29.00 1.20
N ALA A 50 10.59 -28.20 0.60
CA ALA A 50 11.49 -27.36 1.36
C ALA A 50 10.67 -26.50 2.33
N ALA A 51 11.09 -26.42 3.59
CA ALA A 51 10.42 -25.58 4.57
C ALA A 51 10.42 -24.13 4.06
N LYS A 52 9.22 -23.53 3.94
CA LYS A 52 9.09 -22.14 3.48
C LYS A 52 9.91 -21.22 4.37
N GLN A 53 10.80 -20.45 3.74
CA GLN A 53 11.55 -19.43 4.43
C GLN A 53 10.59 -18.28 4.80
N ARG A 54 10.49 -17.98 6.08
CA ARG A 54 9.71 -16.87 6.62
C ARG A 54 10.64 -15.85 7.23
N GLY A 55 10.23 -14.59 7.22
CA GLY A 55 10.98 -13.56 7.91
C GLY A 55 10.31 -12.19 7.85
N THR A 56 11.01 -11.20 8.38
CA THR A 56 10.60 -9.80 8.32
C THR A 56 11.31 -9.11 7.16
N CYS A 57 10.57 -8.32 6.41
CA CYS A 57 11.12 -7.38 5.46
C CYS A 57 12.05 -6.40 6.19
N SER A 58 13.25 -6.20 5.66
CA SER A 58 14.17 -5.19 6.17
C SER A 58 13.44 -3.84 6.22
N SER A 59 13.74 -3.03 7.25
CA SER A 59 13.03 -1.78 7.58
C SER A 59 12.41 -1.12 6.35
N VAL A 60 11.08 -1.23 6.28
CA VAL A 60 10.29 -0.73 5.16
C VAL A 60 10.68 0.73 4.91
N PRO A 61 11.11 1.11 3.70
CA PRO A 61 11.41 2.50 3.40
C PRO A 61 10.19 3.35 3.76
N ARG A 62 10.42 4.53 4.34
CA ARG A 62 9.33 5.40 4.80
C ARG A 62 8.31 5.57 3.67
N GLY A 63 7.09 5.10 3.89
CA GLY A 63 5.98 5.28 2.98
C GLY A 63 5.42 6.70 3.02
N THR A 64 4.66 7.05 1.99
CA THR A 64 3.80 8.24 1.99
C THR A 64 2.37 7.78 2.16
N CYS A 65 1.58 8.44 3.03
CA CYS A 65 0.17 8.12 3.16
C CYS A 65 -0.54 8.36 1.81
N PRO A 66 -1.54 7.54 1.46
CA PRO A 66 -2.41 7.81 0.30
C PRO A 66 -2.97 9.25 0.34
N PRO A 67 -3.27 9.86 -0.82
CA PRO A 67 -3.96 11.14 -0.87
C PRO A 67 -5.21 11.15 0.04
N GLY A 68 -5.34 12.17 0.88
CA GLY A 68 -6.48 12.31 1.80
C GLY A 68 -6.31 11.69 3.20
N THR A 69 -5.18 11.05 3.50
CA THR A 69 -4.89 10.49 4.85
C THR A 69 -3.63 11.11 5.47
N THR A 70 -3.54 11.15 6.81
CA THR A 70 -2.38 11.73 7.52
C THR A 70 -1.72 10.73 8.47
N ALA A 71 -0.39 10.84 8.60
CA ALA A 71 0.38 10.02 9.51
C ALA A 71 0.07 10.35 10.99
N LYS A 72 -0.19 9.34 11.81
CA LYS A 72 -0.51 9.36 13.25
C LYS A 72 0.44 10.17 14.13
N ARG A 73 1.67 10.45 13.68
CA ARG A 73 2.70 11.13 14.47
C ARG A 73 3.25 12.34 13.72
N TRP A 74 2.53 13.45 13.82
CA TRP A 74 2.93 14.74 13.26
C TRP A 74 3.87 15.49 14.22
N SER A 75 5.16 15.58 13.89
CA SER A 75 6.05 16.67 14.32
C SER A 75 6.05 17.77 13.24
N ARG A 76 5.86 19.03 13.63
CA ARG A 76 5.82 20.17 12.68
C ARG A 76 7.11 20.17 11.86
N GLY A 77 7.00 20.15 10.52
CA GLY A 77 8.13 20.26 9.59
C GLY A 77 8.50 18.99 8.81
N ALA A 78 7.82 17.85 9.02
CA ALA A 78 8.11 16.63 8.24
C ALA A 78 7.39 16.62 6.89
N THR A 79 8.14 16.69 5.79
CA THR A 79 7.69 16.29 4.45
C THR A 79 7.21 14.83 4.48
N ARG A 80 5.88 14.59 4.51
CA ARG A 80 5.11 13.38 4.11
C ARG A 80 5.64 11.96 4.45
N THR A 81 6.69 11.79 5.24
CA THR A 81 7.21 10.46 5.55
C THR A 81 6.57 9.93 6.82
N ILE A 82 5.77 8.87 6.70
CA ILE A 82 5.27 8.11 7.84
C ILE A 82 6.47 7.37 8.45
N PRO A 83 6.60 7.30 9.78
CA PRO A 83 7.45 6.27 10.39
C PRO A 83 7.07 4.92 9.78
N SER A 84 8.06 4.15 9.33
CA SER A 84 7.83 2.80 8.81
C SER A 84 6.85 2.08 9.74
N GLY A 85 5.72 1.61 9.20
CA GLY A 85 4.76 0.80 9.96
C GLY A 85 5.43 -0.44 10.54
N THR A 86 4.66 -1.30 11.21
CA THR A 86 5.16 -2.62 11.61
C THR A 86 5.84 -3.29 10.42
N PRO A 87 7.10 -3.77 10.56
CA PRO A 87 7.78 -4.42 9.45
C PRO A 87 6.89 -5.52 8.89
N SER A 88 6.65 -5.51 7.59
CA SER A 88 5.89 -6.57 6.95
C SER A 88 6.66 -7.88 7.02
N THR A 89 5.93 -8.98 7.04
CA THR A 89 6.50 -10.32 6.94
C THR A 89 6.45 -10.81 5.49
N PHE A 90 7.31 -11.77 5.16
CA PHE A 90 7.23 -12.53 3.93
C PHE A 90 7.09 -14.02 4.26
N ASN A 91 6.38 -14.76 3.41
CA ASN A 91 6.11 -16.18 3.59
C ASN A 91 6.26 -16.99 2.30
N GLY A 92 7.00 -16.48 1.31
CA GLY A 92 7.22 -17.15 0.03
C GLY A 92 6.09 -16.86 -0.96
N CYS A 93 5.88 -17.72 -1.95
CA CYS A 93 4.98 -17.43 -3.06
C CYS A 93 3.49 -17.73 -2.81
N GLY A 94 3.08 -17.98 -1.56
CA GLY A 94 1.74 -18.45 -1.21
C GLY A 94 1.02 -17.54 -0.23
N PRO A 95 -0.30 -17.65 -0.09
CA PRO A 95 -1.04 -16.84 0.88
C PRO A 95 -0.65 -17.19 2.31
N GLU A 96 -0.72 -16.23 3.23
CA GLU A 96 -0.40 -16.46 4.66
C GLU A 96 -1.23 -17.59 5.28
N SER A 97 -2.50 -17.69 4.87
CA SER A 97 -3.44 -18.71 5.31
C SER A 97 -3.25 -20.07 4.61
N GLY A 98 -2.41 -20.20 3.59
CA GLY A 98 -2.41 -21.37 2.71
C GLY A 98 -3.79 -21.61 2.08
N PHE A 99 -4.02 -22.80 1.54
CA PHE A 99 -5.35 -23.25 1.14
C PHE A 99 -5.71 -24.50 1.93
N GLU A 100 -6.89 -24.52 2.56
CA GLU A 100 -7.43 -25.75 3.11
C GLU A 100 -8.05 -26.57 2.00
N LEU A 101 -7.41 -27.68 1.65
CA LEU A 101 -7.98 -28.68 0.76
C LEU A 101 -8.69 -29.74 1.62
N PRO A 102 -9.97 -30.06 1.37
CA PRO A 102 -10.74 -31.00 2.20
C PRO A 102 -10.09 -32.37 2.41
N VAL A 103 -9.22 -32.78 1.49
CA VAL A 103 -8.60 -34.12 1.46
C VAL A 103 -7.16 -34.12 1.99
N PHE A 104 -6.43 -33.01 1.81
CA PHE A 104 -4.99 -32.94 2.13
C PHE A 104 -4.68 -32.01 3.30
N GLY A 105 -5.71 -31.43 3.92
CA GLY A 105 -5.56 -30.41 4.94
C GLY A 105 -5.02 -29.10 4.35
N ARG A 106 -4.40 -28.29 5.21
CA ARG A 106 -3.76 -27.03 4.81
C ARG A 106 -2.52 -27.36 3.98
N SER A 107 -2.60 -27.13 2.68
CA SER A 107 -1.46 -27.19 1.78
C SER A 107 -1.13 -25.80 1.28
N ASP A 108 0.14 -25.58 0.94
CA ASP A 108 0.55 -24.39 0.22
C ASP A 108 0.79 -24.81 -1.23
N PRO A 109 -0.24 -24.74 -2.08
CA PRO A 109 -0.19 -25.25 -3.44
C PRO A 109 0.67 -24.39 -4.35
N VAL A 110 1.17 -23.24 -3.85
CA VAL A 110 2.00 -22.33 -4.63
C VAL A 110 3.46 -22.54 -4.20
N PRO A 111 4.20 -23.42 -4.91
CA PRO A 111 5.58 -23.70 -4.58
C PRO A 111 6.46 -22.48 -4.85
N ASP A 112 7.49 -22.32 -4.02
CA ASP A 112 8.56 -21.34 -4.26
C ASP A 112 9.45 -21.78 -5.45
N GLU A 113 9.47 -23.08 -5.76
CA GLU A 113 10.20 -23.70 -6.87
C GLU A 113 9.22 -24.47 -7.78
N PRO A 114 8.43 -23.77 -8.61
CA PRO A 114 7.42 -24.43 -9.42
C PRO A 114 8.04 -25.40 -10.41
N LEU A 115 7.64 -26.67 -10.31
CA LEU A 115 8.10 -27.77 -11.18
C LEU A 115 9.63 -27.92 -11.22
N LEU A 116 10.34 -27.46 -10.18
CA LEU A 116 11.80 -27.43 -10.12
C LEU A 116 12.45 -26.66 -11.29
N LEU A 117 11.73 -25.71 -11.91
CA LEU A 117 12.23 -24.93 -13.04
C LEU A 117 13.13 -23.77 -12.61
N ALA A 118 12.78 -23.08 -11.53
CA ALA A 118 13.59 -22.03 -10.91
C ALA A 118 13.01 -21.70 -9.53
N SER A 119 13.83 -21.12 -8.65
CA SER A 119 13.33 -20.56 -7.39
C SER A 119 12.80 -19.14 -7.60
N PHE A 120 11.51 -18.94 -7.34
CA PHE A 120 10.85 -17.64 -7.34
C PHE A 120 10.84 -16.98 -5.96
N PHE A 121 11.45 -17.62 -4.96
CA PHE A 121 11.46 -17.16 -3.57
C PHE A 121 11.89 -15.70 -3.42
N ASP A 122 13.00 -15.29 -4.06
CA ASP A 122 13.48 -13.91 -4.01
C ASP A 122 12.51 -12.91 -4.66
N GLY A 123 11.77 -13.36 -5.68
CA GLY A 123 10.68 -12.61 -6.30
C GLY A 123 9.53 -12.39 -5.32
N CYS A 124 9.06 -13.47 -4.71
CA CYS A 124 7.92 -13.47 -3.78
C CYS A 124 8.24 -12.70 -2.50
N LYS A 125 9.42 -12.91 -1.91
CA LYS A 125 9.92 -12.09 -0.79
C LYS A 125 9.88 -10.60 -1.10
N ALA A 126 10.37 -10.19 -2.29
CA ALA A 126 10.35 -8.78 -2.67
C ALA A 126 8.93 -8.25 -2.90
N HIS A 127 8.03 -9.09 -3.40
CA HIS A 127 6.61 -8.79 -3.61
C HIS A 127 5.87 -8.54 -2.29
N ASP A 128 5.99 -9.47 -1.33
CA ASP A 128 5.42 -9.35 0.02
C ASP A 128 5.91 -8.07 0.71
N CYS A 129 7.21 -7.78 0.60
CA CYS A 129 7.78 -6.55 1.16
C CYS A 129 7.26 -5.28 0.48
N CYS A 130 7.00 -5.34 -0.82
CA CYS A 130 6.41 -4.22 -1.56
C CYS A 130 4.95 -3.99 -1.14
N TYR A 131 4.17 -5.05 -1.03
CA TYR A 131 2.79 -5.00 -0.53
C TYR A 131 2.71 -4.46 0.91
N GLY A 132 3.67 -4.83 1.74
CA GLY A 132 3.81 -4.32 3.11
C GLY A 132 4.35 -2.89 3.22
N THR A 133 4.61 -2.20 2.11
CA THR A 133 5.04 -0.79 2.11
C THR A 133 3.83 0.13 1.95
N CYS A 134 3.54 0.95 2.96
CA CYS A 134 2.40 1.86 2.90
C CYS A 134 2.49 2.83 1.70
N GLY A 135 1.40 2.91 0.94
CA GLY A 135 1.29 3.71 -0.28
C GLY A 135 1.98 3.11 -1.50
N SER A 136 2.39 1.83 -1.47
CA SER A 136 2.97 1.18 -2.64
C SER A 136 1.93 0.97 -3.74
N ASP A 137 2.36 1.11 -4.99
CA ASP A 137 1.54 0.82 -6.16
C ASP A 137 1.52 -0.69 -6.43
N GLN A 138 0.34 -1.31 -6.41
CA GLN A 138 0.21 -2.75 -6.62
C GLN A 138 0.81 -3.19 -7.95
N GLU A 139 0.46 -2.49 -9.03
CA GLU A 139 0.88 -2.86 -10.37
C GLU A 139 2.41 -2.80 -10.52
N ALA A 140 3.06 -1.82 -9.89
CA ALA A 140 4.51 -1.75 -9.79
C ALA A 140 5.11 -2.91 -8.98
N CYS A 141 4.50 -3.29 -7.85
CA CYS A 141 4.92 -4.46 -7.07
C CYS A 141 4.81 -5.75 -7.91
N ASP A 142 3.69 -5.96 -8.60
CA ASP A 142 3.43 -7.15 -9.41
C ASP A 142 4.40 -7.25 -10.61
N ARG A 143 4.69 -6.13 -11.29
CA ARG A 143 5.68 -6.10 -12.38
C ARG A 143 7.09 -6.38 -11.88
N ALA A 144 7.46 -5.85 -10.71
CA ALA A 144 8.77 -6.12 -10.10
C ALA A 144 8.92 -7.62 -9.75
N PHE A 145 7.84 -8.25 -9.29
CA PHE A 145 7.77 -9.69 -9.08
C PHE A 145 8.00 -10.48 -10.38
N LEU A 146 7.30 -10.13 -11.47
CA LEU A 146 7.50 -10.77 -12.78
C LEU A 146 8.96 -10.65 -13.25
N ALA A 147 9.54 -9.45 -13.18
CA ALA A 147 10.91 -9.20 -13.60
C ALA A 147 11.94 -10.06 -12.84
N LYS A 148 11.74 -10.22 -11.52
CA LYS A 148 12.58 -11.09 -10.69
C LYS A 148 12.40 -12.57 -11.04
N SER A 149 11.17 -13.03 -11.27
CA SER A 149 10.90 -14.41 -11.66
C SER A 149 11.49 -14.75 -13.03
N VAL A 150 11.40 -13.83 -13.99
CA VAL A 150 12.06 -13.94 -15.31
C VAL A 150 13.58 -14.02 -15.16
N THR A 151 14.16 -13.20 -14.27
CA THR A 151 15.61 -13.25 -13.99
C THR A 151 16.02 -14.60 -13.40
N ALA A 152 15.21 -15.17 -12.51
CA ALA A 152 15.45 -16.52 -11.97
C ALA A 152 15.40 -17.58 -13.08
N CYS A 153 14.41 -17.52 -13.98
CA CYS A 153 14.32 -18.43 -15.12
C CYS A 153 15.54 -18.37 -16.04
N VAL A 154 15.99 -17.16 -16.42
CA VAL A 154 17.16 -16.99 -17.30
C VAL A 154 18.44 -17.46 -16.61
N LYS A 155 18.55 -17.28 -15.30
CA LYS A 155 19.71 -17.73 -14.52
C LYS A 155 19.78 -19.27 -14.47
N GLU A 156 18.66 -19.93 -14.25
CA GLU A 156 18.60 -21.40 -14.13
C GLU A 156 18.67 -22.09 -15.50
N HIS A 157 18.13 -21.44 -16.54
CA HIS A 157 18.05 -21.98 -17.90
C HIS A 157 18.61 -20.95 -18.90
N PRO A 158 19.93 -20.91 -19.12
CA PRO A 158 20.57 -19.87 -19.93
C PRO A 158 20.24 -19.94 -21.43
N GLY A 159 19.54 -21.00 -21.90
CA GLY A 159 19.09 -21.13 -23.29
C GLY A 159 20.16 -21.65 -24.24
N ASP A 160 21.24 -22.24 -23.73
CA ASP A 160 22.34 -22.88 -24.45
C ASP A 160 21.94 -24.27 -24.99
N GLY A 161 21.00 -24.29 -25.93
CA GLY A 161 20.55 -25.50 -26.63
C GLY A 161 19.06 -25.77 -26.50
N ILE A 162 18.57 -26.77 -27.23
CA ILE A 162 17.13 -27.03 -27.39
C ILE A 162 16.46 -27.38 -26.06
N VAL A 163 17.09 -28.21 -25.23
CA VAL A 163 16.54 -28.61 -23.92
C VAL A 163 16.48 -27.42 -22.97
N SER A 164 17.60 -26.69 -22.82
CA SER A 164 17.70 -25.46 -22.02
C SER A 164 16.69 -24.40 -22.46
N THR A 165 16.50 -24.24 -23.78
CA THR A 165 15.49 -23.34 -24.36
C THR A 165 14.06 -23.76 -24.02
N GLY A 166 13.73 -25.06 -24.12
CA GLY A 166 12.41 -25.58 -23.78
C GLY A 166 12.07 -25.38 -22.30
N LEU A 167 13.05 -25.61 -21.41
CA LEU A 167 12.91 -25.36 -19.97
C LEU A 167 12.77 -23.87 -19.67
N LEU A 168 13.57 -23.01 -20.30
CA LEU A 168 13.44 -21.55 -20.18
C LEU A 168 12.04 -21.08 -20.57
N MET A 169 11.53 -21.51 -21.73
CA MET A 169 10.17 -21.15 -22.17
C MET A 169 9.10 -21.63 -21.19
N SER A 170 9.26 -22.84 -20.64
CA SER A 170 8.35 -23.37 -19.62
C SER A 170 8.39 -22.53 -18.35
N CYS A 171 9.58 -22.18 -17.86
CA CYS A 171 9.76 -21.33 -16.68
C CYS A 171 9.15 -19.94 -16.88
N LEU A 172 9.36 -19.32 -18.05
CA LEU A 172 8.78 -18.00 -18.37
C LEU A 172 7.24 -18.03 -18.39
N ASN A 173 6.63 -19.10 -18.90
CA ASN A 173 5.18 -19.27 -18.87
C ASN A 173 4.64 -19.41 -17.44
N VAL A 174 5.36 -20.11 -16.56
CA VAL A 174 5.02 -20.22 -15.13
C VAL A 174 5.16 -18.86 -14.43
N ALA A 175 6.26 -18.13 -14.67
CA ALA A 175 6.45 -16.78 -14.14
C ALA A 175 5.31 -15.83 -14.56
N GLN A 176 4.92 -15.88 -15.84
CA GLN A 176 3.80 -15.10 -16.36
C GLN A 176 2.47 -15.50 -15.68
N SER A 177 2.26 -16.78 -15.44
CA SER A 177 1.04 -17.28 -14.77
C SER A 177 0.95 -16.78 -13.33
N TYR A 178 2.05 -16.78 -12.58
CA TYR A 178 2.09 -16.19 -11.23
C TYR A 178 1.81 -14.68 -11.28
N TYR A 179 2.40 -13.96 -12.23
CA TYR A 179 2.14 -12.52 -12.42
C TYR A 179 0.66 -12.23 -12.70
N VAL A 180 0.04 -13.01 -13.59
CA VAL A 180 -1.40 -12.89 -13.88
C VAL A 180 -2.22 -13.16 -12.63
N ALA A 181 -1.86 -14.16 -11.83
CA ALA A 181 -2.56 -14.47 -10.59
C ALA A 181 -2.51 -13.30 -9.58
N VAL A 182 -1.32 -12.72 -9.33
CA VAL A 182 -1.20 -11.60 -8.37
C VAL A 182 -1.78 -10.29 -8.91
N SER A 183 -1.66 -10.01 -10.21
CA SER A 183 -2.20 -8.78 -10.80
C SER A 183 -3.72 -8.78 -10.92
N SER A 184 -4.33 -9.93 -11.21
CA SER A 184 -5.79 -10.04 -11.35
C SER A 184 -6.51 -10.42 -10.04
N GLY A 185 -5.88 -11.21 -9.17
CA GLY A 185 -6.47 -11.73 -7.94
C GLY A 185 -5.88 -11.16 -6.66
N GLY A 186 -4.74 -10.47 -6.72
CA GLY A 186 -4.01 -10.00 -5.54
C GLY A 186 -4.51 -8.68 -4.93
N ARG A 187 -5.62 -8.12 -5.41
CA ARG A 187 -6.16 -6.83 -4.92
C ARG A 187 -6.43 -6.87 -3.42
N SER A 188 -7.19 -7.86 -2.95
CA SER A 188 -7.55 -7.98 -1.53
C SER A 188 -6.33 -8.22 -0.63
N ALA A 189 -5.36 -9.02 -1.10
CA ALA A 189 -4.11 -9.25 -0.37
C ALA A 189 -3.28 -7.96 -0.25
N TRP A 190 -3.21 -7.16 -1.32
CA TRP A 190 -2.59 -5.84 -1.28
C TRP A 190 -3.34 -4.91 -0.32
N GLU A 191 -4.67 -4.83 -0.39
CA GLU A 191 -5.46 -3.96 0.50
C GLU A 191 -5.27 -4.32 1.97
N ALA A 192 -5.28 -5.61 2.32
CA ALA A 192 -5.03 -6.08 3.69
C ALA A 192 -3.60 -5.76 4.17
N ALA A 193 -2.60 -5.92 3.28
CA ALA A 193 -1.23 -5.53 3.58
C ALA A 193 -1.10 -4.01 3.79
N GLN A 194 -1.79 -3.22 2.96
CA GLN A 194 -1.84 -1.76 3.10
C GLN A 194 -2.55 -1.34 4.39
N GLU A 195 -3.65 -1.98 4.77
CA GLU A 195 -4.34 -1.69 6.04
C GLU A 195 -3.38 -1.85 7.21
N THR A 196 -2.61 -2.94 7.24
CA THR A 196 -1.60 -3.21 8.28
C THR A 196 -0.42 -2.23 8.21
N ALA A 197 0.15 -2.05 7.02
CA ALA A 197 1.30 -1.18 6.80
C ALA A 197 0.99 0.30 7.04
N CYS A 198 -0.24 0.70 6.76
CA CYS A 198 -0.78 2.04 6.93
C CYS A 198 -1.62 2.18 8.20
N LEU A 199 -1.52 1.31 9.22
CA LEU A 199 -2.14 1.53 10.55
C LEU A 199 -1.73 2.87 11.20
N ALA A 200 -0.62 3.44 10.71
CA ALA A 200 -0.17 4.77 11.05
C ALA A 200 -0.81 5.89 10.20
N CYS A 201 -1.69 5.61 9.25
CA CYS A 201 -2.51 6.60 8.53
C CYS A 201 -3.95 6.48 9.05
N GLU A 202 -4.37 7.38 9.93
CA GLU A 202 -5.79 7.43 10.32
C GLU A 202 -6.57 8.26 9.29
N PRO A 203 -7.85 7.92 9.07
CA PRO A 203 -8.76 8.76 8.28
C PRO A 203 -8.98 10.11 8.95
N ASN A 204 -8.75 10.22 10.26
CA ASN A 204 -8.71 11.49 10.95
C ASN A 204 -7.50 12.29 10.47
N ARG A 205 -7.73 13.24 9.56
CA ARG A 205 -6.75 14.27 9.18
C ARG A 205 -6.31 15.09 10.39
N CYS A 206 -7.13 15.07 11.45
CA CYS A 206 -7.05 15.96 12.57
C CYS A 206 -6.48 15.29 13.81
N ARG A 207 -5.64 16.05 14.54
CA ARG A 207 -5.04 15.60 15.81
C ARG A 207 -6.15 15.31 16.84
N PRO A 208 -5.92 14.41 17.82
CA PRO A 208 -6.82 14.28 18.96
C PRO A 208 -7.14 15.65 19.57
N GLY A 209 -8.44 15.97 19.68
CA GLY A 209 -8.95 17.28 20.11
C GLY A 209 -9.20 18.29 18.97
N TYR A 210 -9.13 17.85 17.72
CA TYR A 210 -9.50 18.63 16.54
C TYR A 210 -10.58 17.90 15.75
N GLU A 211 -11.54 18.65 15.19
CA GLU A 211 -12.60 18.13 14.32
C GLU A 211 -12.29 18.47 12.85
N GLU A 212 -12.68 17.59 11.93
CA GLU A 212 -12.55 17.82 10.49
C GLU A 212 -13.56 18.86 10.00
N CYS A 213 -13.08 19.81 9.19
CA CYS A 213 -13.93 20.81 8.57
C CYS A 213 -13.49 21.11 7.13
N GLY A 214 -14.17 20.48 6.17
CA GLY A 214 -13.73 20.54 4.77
C GLY A 214 -12.35 19.90 4.61
N ASP A 215 -11.37 20.69 4.17
CA ASP A 215 -9.97 20.26 4.04
C ASP A 215 -9.10 20.61 5.26
N ASP A 216 -9.64 21.33 6.26
CA ASP A 216 -8.94 21.83 7.43
C ASP A 216 -9.27 21.04 8.73
N CYS A 217 -8.48 21.30 9.77
CA CYS A 217 -8.63 20.71 11.10
C CYS A 217 -8.80 21.79 12.17
N CYS A 218 -9.96 21.81 12.83
CA CYS A 218 -10.33 22.85 13.78
C CYS A 218 -10.10 22.39 15.22
N LYS A 219 -9.34 23.16 16.00
CA LYS A 219 -9.14 22.87 17.43
C LYS A 219 -10.41 23.24 18.20
N SER A 220 -11.15 22.25 18.69
CA SER A 220 -12.29 22.48 19.61
C SER A 220 -13.25 23.60 19.15
N GLY A 221 -13.65 23.61 17.87
CA GLY A 221 -14.44 24.69 17.28
C GLY A 221 -15.25 24.22 16.08
N PHE A 222 -16.45 24.79 15.94
CA PHE A 222 -17.48 24.39 14.98
C PHE A 222 -16.98 24.47 13.53
N CYS A 223 -17.44 23.53 12.71
CA CYS A 223 -17.30 23.61 11.27
C CYS A 223 -18.53 24.29 10.67
N LEU A 224 -18.35 25.44 10.01
CA LEU A 224 -19.43 26.12 9.28
C LEU A 224 -19.00 26.32 7.83
N ASP A 225 -19.75 25.77 6.88
CA ASP A 225 -19.48 25.86 5.43
C ASP A 225 -18.06 25.44 5.02
N GLY A 226 -17.51 24.41 5.68
CA GLY A 226 -16.18 23.88 5.39
C GLY A 226 -15.02 24.76 5.87
N ARG A 227 -15.28 25.69 6.80
CA ARG A 227 -14.25 26.55 7.42
C ARG A 227 -14.28 26.46 8.95
N CYS A 228 -13.10 26.56 9.54
CA CYS A 228 -12.94 26.54 10.99
C CYS A 228 -13.37 27.85 11.62
N VAL A 229 -14.46 27.83 12.41
CA VAL A 229 -14.85 28.99 13.21
C VAL A 229 -14.46 28.79 14.67
N SER A 230 -13.95 29.84 15.31
CA SER A 230 -13.72 29.84 16.75
C SER A 230 -15.05 30.07 17.48
N ASP A 231 -15.32 29.30 18.54
CA ASP A 231 -16.49 29.51 19.40
C ASP A 231 -16.26 30.78 20.24
N CYS A 232 -16.89 31.86 19.81
CA CYS A 232 -16.89 33.14 20.49
C CYS A 232 -18.14 33.22 21.38
N GLY A 233 -18.20 32.39 22.43
CA GLY A 233 -19.29 32.36 23.41
C GLY A 233 -20.68 32.13 22.80
N GLY A 234 -20.79 31.17 21.88
CA GLY A 234 -22.00 30.84 21.13
C GLY A 234 -22.18 31.62 19.82
N THR A 235 -21.27 32.54 19.48
CA THR A 235 -21.25 33.22 18.18
C THR A 235 -20.06 32.73 17.37
N PRO A 236 -20.25 32.19 16.15
CA PRO A 236 -19.11 31.81 15.31
C PRO A 236 -18.41 33.05 14.75
N CYS A 237 -17.10 33.17 14.95
CA CYS A 237 -16.28 34.20 14.33
C CYS A 237 -15.84 33.76 12.90
N PRO A 238 -15.95 34.60 11.85
CA PRO A 238 -15.45 34.28 10.51
C PRO A 238 -13.93 34.05 10.48
N ASP A 239 -13.44 33.33 9.45
CA ASP A 239 -12.01 33.07 9.25
C ASP A 239 -11.16 34.34 9.32
N GLY A 240 -10.03 34.23 10.02
CA GLY A 240 -9.06 35.32 10.19
C GLY A 240 -9.48 36.38 11.21
N GLN A 241 -10.62 36.21 11.89
CA GLN A 241 -11.02 37.08 12.99
C GLN A 241 -10.69 36.47 14.35
N ASP A 242 -10.20 37.31 15.26
CA ASP A 242 -9.92 36.92 16.64
C ASP A 242 -11.14 37.13 17.53
N CYS A 243 -11.37 36.18 18.43
CA CYS A 243 -12.41 36.30 19.44
C CYS A 243 -11.97 37.22 20.58
N CYS A 244 -12.75 38.26 20.81
CA CYS A 244 -12.65 39.11 21.99
C CYS A 244 -13.73 38.78 23.02
N PHE A 245 -13.34 38.18 24.13
CA PHE A 245 -14.22 37.98 25.28
C PHE A 245 -14.14 39.18 26.22
N GLY A 246 -15.27 39.63 26.78
CA GLY A 246 -15.26 40.55 27.93
C GLY A 246 -14.51 39.97 29.12
N THR A 247 -14.11 40.82 30.07
CA THR A 247 -13.43 40.35 31.28
C THR A 247 -14.38 39.50 32.13
N ARG A 248 -13.80 38.70 33.04
CA ARG A 248 -14.57 37.82 33.96
C ARG A 248 -15.57 38.58 34.84
N GLU A 249 -15.35 39.89 35.02
CA GLU A 249 -16.14 40.79 35.86
C GLU A 249 -17.26 41.49 35.06
N SER A 250 -17.26 41.40 33.73
CA SER A 250 -18.26 42.01 32.84
C SER A 250 -18.39 41.20 31.56
N PRO A 251 -19.26 40.15 31.54
CA PRO A 251 -19.47 39.31 30.37
C PRO A 251 -20.28 40.07 29.32
N GLY A 252 -19.62 41.02 28.64
CA GLY A 252 -20.14 41.61 27.41
C GLY A 252 -20.30 40.52 26.34
N LYS A 253 -21.18 40.77 25.37
CA LYS A 253 -21.29 39.89 24.20
C LYS A 253 -19.92 39.81 23.51
N PRO A 254 -19.42 38.60 23.22
CA PRO A 254 -18.16 38.44 22.50
C PRO A 254 -18.22 39.11 21.13
N VAL A 255 -17.09 39.65 20.69
CA VAL A 255 -16.95 40.36 19.41
C VAL A 255 -15.89 39.68 18.56
N CYS A 256 -16.18 39.52 17.27
CA CYS A 256 -15.23 39.02 16.28
C CYS A 256 -14.41 40.21 15.73
N CYS A 257 -13.09 40.19 15.88
CA CYS A 257 -12.22 41.29 15.45
C CYS A 257 -11.44 40.95 14.18
N PRO A 258 -11.48 41.78 13.12
CA PRO A 258 -10.70 41.55 11.91
C PRO A 258 -9.19 41.65 12.17
N PRO A 259 -8.35 41.04 11.30
CA PRO A 259 -6.91 40.95 11.53
C PRO A 259 -6.18 42.31 11.52
N SER A 260 -6.82 43.36 11.00
CA SER A 260 -6.33 44.74 11.07
C SER A 260 -6.62 45.44 12.40
N THR A 261 -7.15 44.72 13.40
CA THR A 261 -7.55 45.26 14.69
C THR A 261 -7.01 44.40 15.83
N THR A 262 -6.89 45.02 17.01
CA THR A 262 -6.55 44.36 18.27
C THR A 262 -7.69 44.50 19.27
N CYS A 263 -7.77 43.53 20.17
CA CYS A 263 -8.74 43.51 21.25
C CYS A 263 -8.40 44.58 22.29
N ARG A 264 -9.30 45.53 22.54
CA ARG A 264 -9.18 46.46 23.67
C ARG A 264 -10.42 46.48 24.53
N TYR A 265 -10.19 46.65 25.82
CA TYR A 265 -11.21 46.80 26.83
C TYR A 265 -11.34 48.28 27.18
N ASP A 266 -12.57 48.78 27.26
CA ASP A 266 -12.81 50.07 27.88
C ASP A 266 -12.80 49.96 29.41
N LEU A 267 -12.90 51.11 30.10
CA LEU A 267 -12.95 51.17 31.57
C LEU A 267 -14.20 50.47 32.16
N SER A 268 -15.19 50.16 31.32
CA SER A 268 -16.42 49.45 31.71
C SER A 268 -16.33 47.94 31.43
N GLY A 269 -15.18 47.44 30.98
CA GLY A 269 -14.93 46.02 30.71
C GLY A 269 -15.50 45.51 29.37
N TYR A 270 -16.03 46.39 28.51
CA TYR A 270 -16.55 45.98 27.20
C TYR A 270 -15.41 45.80 26.20
N ALA A 271 -15.42 44.65 25.54
CA ALA A 271 -14.47 44.36 24.47
C ALA A 271 -14.87 45.10 23.19
N SER A 272 -13.88 45.71 22.53
CA SER A 272 -14.06 46.35 21.22
C SER A 272 -12.81 46.16 20.36
N CYS A 273 -13.03 46.09 19.04
CA CYS A 273 -11.95 46.00 18.06
C CYS A 273 -11.40 47.40 17.80
N LYS A 274 -10.10 47.60 18.00
CA LYS A 274 -9.42 48.87 17.70
C LYS A 274 -8.37 48.65 16.63
N PRO A 275 -8.18 49.57 15.67
CA PRO A 275 -7.07 49.47 14.72
C PRO A 275 -5.74 49.26 15.42
N ILE A 276 -4.87 48.43 14.84
CA ILE A 276 -3.48 48.24 15.28
C ILE A 276 -2.69 49.53 15.02
#